data_AF-A0A4V3XAW8-F1
#
_entry.id   AF-A0A4V3XAW8-F1
#
_cell.length_a   1.000
_cell.length_b   1.000
_cell.length_c   1.000
_cell.angle_alpha   90.00
_cell.angle_beta   90.00
_cell.angle_gamma   90.00
#
_symmetry.space_group_name_H-M   'P 1'
#
loop_
_entity.id
_entity.type
_entity.pdbx_description
1 polymer ?
#
loop_
_entity_poly.entity_id
_entity_poly.type
_entity_poly.pdbx_seq_one_letter_code
_entity_poly.pdbx_strand_id
1 'polypeptide(L)'
;MSSNIAASPAHGQSGPFVTHPALHLRDARDAHIVFEAVRLNVLPLITRRLTTVEREQVASGNVFVWEEAEHKQGGLERWTDGRRWSQSRMRGDYLFYEEKIEITPEEKDAKAARRYILHHILGQTL
;
A
#
# COMPACT_ATOMS: atom_id res chain seq x y z
N MET A 1 44.68 -11.80 28.17
CA MET A 1 44.28 -11.82 26.75
C MET A 1 42.83 -12.25 26.69
N SER A 2 41.91 -11.29 26.78
CA SER A 2 40.47 -11.58 26.71
C SER A 2 39.96 -10.99 25.41
N SER A 3 39.75 -11.87 24.44
CA SER A 3 39.24 -11.56 23.10
C SER A 3 37.80 -11.11 23.23
N ASN A 4 37.56 -9.81 23.09
CA ASN A 4 36.22 -9.26 23.05
C ASN A 4 35.65 -9.53 21.65
N ILE A 5 34.83 -10.57 21.51
CA ILE A 5 34.07 -10.82 20.28
C ILE A 5 32.97 -9.75 20.24
N ALA A 6 33.24 -8.66 19.53
CA ALA A 6 32.20 -7.72 19.14
C ALA A 6 31.23 -8.49 18.23
N ALA A 7 30.06 -8.81 18.78
CA ALA A 7 28.94 -9.27 17.98
C ALA A 7 28.67 -8.22 16.90
N SER A 8 28.79 -8.61 15.63
CA SER A 8 28.39 -7.76 14.51
C SER A 8 26.92 -7.40 14.68
N PRO A 9 26.53 -6.13 14.53
CA PRO A 9 25.12 -5.79 14.57
C PRO A 9 24.46 -6.46 13.35
N ALA A 10 23.37 -7.17 13.60
CA ALA A 10 22.50 -7.68 12.56
C ALA A 10 22.20 -6.54 11.57
N HIS A 11 22.28 -6.82 10.27
CA HIS A 11 21.98 -5.87 9.20
C HIS A 11 20.50 -5.48 9.26
N GLY A 12 20.18 -4.51 10.12
CA GLY A 12 18.88 -3.87 10.17
C GLY A 12 18.70 -3.08 8.88
N GLN A 13 17.68 -3.42 8.08
CA GLN A 13 17.30 -2.64 6.91
C GLN A 13 16.69 -1.29 7.36
N SER A 14 17.51 -0.37 7.85
CA SER A 14 17.09 0.96 8.31
C SER A 14 17.05 1.97 7.16
N GLY A 15 16.44 1.59 6.03
CA GLY A 15 16.09 2.52 4.97
C GLY A 15 14.68 3.08 5.20
N PRO A 16 14.38 4.31 4.75
CA PRO A 16 13.05 4.89 4.87
C PRO A 16 12.01 3.97 4.21
N PHE A 17 10.93 3.67 4.92
CA PHE A 17 9.87 2.77 4.41
C PHE A 17 8.82 3.52 3.60
N VAL A 18 8.66 4.83 3.80
CA VAL A 18 7.63 5.69 3.17
C VAL A 18 8.25 7.00 2.68
N THR A 19 7.78 7.52 1.55
CA THR A 19 8.20 8.83 1.02
C THR A 19 7.56 9.97 1.79
N HIS A 20 6.27 9.86 2.10
CA HIS A 20 5.57 10.82 2.96
C HIS A 20 4.46 10.12 3.77
N PRO A 21 4.36 10.30 5.09
CA PRO A 21 3.45 9.52 5.94
C PRO A 21 1.99 10.00 5.92
N ALA A 22 1.73 11.26 5.55
CA ALA A 22 0.39 11.83 5.63
C ALA A 22 0.15 12.92 4.56
N LEU A 23 -0.01 12.51 3.30
CA LEU A 23 -0.31 13.40 2.19
C LEU A 23 -1.46 12.86 1.34
N HIS A 24 -2.36 13.76 0.94
CA HIS A 24 -3.41 13.47 -0.03
C HIS A 24 -3.07 14.13 -1.37
N LEU A 25 -2.88 13.31 -2.41
CA LEU A 25 -2.61 13.77 -3.78
C LEU A 25 -3.93 14.02 -4.50
N ARG A 26 -4.20 15.26 -4.89
CA ARG A 26 -5.47 15.67 -5.52
C ARG A 26 -5.41 15.64 -7.04
N ASP A 27 -4.26 16.02 -7.59
CA ASP A 27 -4.03 16.17 -9.02
C ASP A 27 -2.54 15.99 -9.38
N ALA A 28 -2.25 16.00 -10.68
CA ALA A 28 -0.90 15.82 -11.22
C ALA A 28 0.12 16.84 -10.67
N ARG A 29 -0.34 18.05 -10.29
CA ARG A 29 0.54 19.07 -9.72
C ARG A 29 1.06 18.66 -8.36
N ASP A 30 0.22 18.09 -7.49
CA ASP A 30 0.66 17.56 -6.20
C ASP A 30 1.72 16.46 -6.40
N ALA A 31 1.53 15.57 -7.39
CA ALA A 31 2.52 14.53 -7.70
C ALA A 31 3.85 15.11 -8.20
N HIS A 32 3.83 16.14 -9.06
CA HIS A 32 5.05 16.80 -9.53
C HIS A 32 5.86 17.45 -8.39
N ILE A 33 5.18 18.04 -7.40
CA ILE A 33 5.84 18.61 -6.22
C ILE A 33 6.54 17.50 -5.41
N VAL A 34 5.87 16.36 -5.22
CA VAL A 34 6.46 15.20 -4.52
C VAL A 34 7.67 14.68 -5.29
N PHE A 35 7.59 14.54 -6.62
CA PHE A 35 8.72 14.10 -7.44
C PHE A 35 9.90 15.06 -7.36
N GLU A 36 9.65 16.37 -7.40
CA GLU A 36 10.73 17.36 -7.26
C GLU A 36 11.37 17.30 -5.87
N ALA A 37 10.58 17.13 -4.81
CA ALA A 37 11.09 16.95 -3.46
C ALA A 37 11.94 15.68 -3.32
N VAL A 38 11.57 14.58 -3.99
CA VAL A 38 12.38 13.35 -4.05
C VAL A 38 13.66 13.58 -4.84
N ARG A 39 13.60 14.24 -6.01
CA ARG A 39 14.76 14.56 -6.85
C ARG A 39 15.79 15.43 -6.11
N LEU A 40 15.32 16.34 -5.26
CA LEU A 40 16.15 17.18 -4.40
C LEU A 40 16.60 16.49 -3.10
N ASN A 41 16.25 15.21 -2.89
CA ASN A 41 16.51 14.43 -1.67
C ASN A 41 15.90 15.05 -0.39
N VAL A 42 14.84 15.85 -0.52
CA VAL A 42 14.06 16.37 0.62
C VAL A 42 13.12 15.29 1.15
N LEU A 43 12.53 14.49 0.25
CA LEU A 43 11.78 13.29 0.57
C LEU A 43 12.53 12.05 0.08
N PRO A 44 12.43 10.90 0.77
CA PRO A 44 13.19 9.72 0.39
C PRO A 44 12.58 8.99 -0.82
N LEU A 45 13.46 8.52 -1.71
CA LEU A 45 13.13 7.54 -2.75
C LEU A 45 13.13 6.13 -2.14
N ILE A 46 12.06 5.37 -2.40
CA ILE A 46 11.97 3.97 -2.01
C ILE A 46 12.72 3.12 -3.05
N THR A 47 13.79 2.46 -2.62
CA THR A 47 14.71 1.73 -3.50
C THR A 47 14.65 0.21 -3.32
N ARG A 48 13.83 -0.27 -2.37
CA ARG A 48 13.69 -1.69 -2.03
C ARG A 48 12.24 -2.07 -1.81
N ARG A 49 11.97 -3.37 -1.80
CA ARG A 49 10.67 -3.92 -1.42
C ARG A 49 10.36 -3.72 0.06
N LEU A 50 9.08 -3.52 0.35
CA LEU A 50 8.55 -3.57 1.70
C LEU A 50 8.69 -4.98 2.26
N THR A 51 9.18 -5.05 3.50
CA THR A 51 9.14 -6.24 4.34
C THR A 51 7.70 -6.56 4.74
N THR A 52 7.47 -7.76 5.31
CA THR A 52 6.14 -8.15 5.79
C THR A 52 5.57 -7.16 6.81
N VAL A 53 6.41 -6.71 7.75
CA VAL A 53 6.00 -5.76 8.80
C VAL A 53 5.66 -4.39 8.22
N GLU A 54 6.41 -3.90 7.23
CA GLU A 54 6.13 -2.59 6.60
C GLU A 54 4.86 -2.62 5.75
N ARG A 55 4.52 -3.77 5.15
CA ARG A 55 3.25 -3.96 4.42
C ARG A 55 2.05 -3.77 5.34
N GLU A 56 2.13 -4.28 6.56
CA GLU A 56 1.09 -4.11 7.59
C GLU A 56 0.94 -2.65 8.03
N GLN A 57 2.00 -1.84 7.90
CA GLN A 57 2.01 -0.41 8.25
C GLN A 57 1.53 0.51 7.11
N VAL A 58 1.25 -0.01 5.91
CA VAL A 58 0.65 0.79 4.84
C VAL A 58 -0.68 1.35 5.33
N ALA A 59 -0.90 2.65 5.18
CA ALA A 59 -2.09 3.31 5.69
C ALA A 59 -2.53 4.46 4.78
N SER A 60 -3.75 4.93 5.00
CA SER A 60 -4.27 6.11 4.32
C SER A 60 -3.34 7.31 4.54
N GLY A 61 -3.00 8.00 3.46
CA GLY A 61 -2.09 9.15 3.49
C GLY A 61 -0.61 8.81 3.26
N ASN A 62 -0.23 7.53 3.29
CA ASN A 62 1.13 7.15 2.90
C ASN A 62 1.32 7.35 1.40
N VAL A 63 2.44 7.98 1.04
CA VAL A 63 2.90 8.15 -0.34
C VAL A 63 4.25 7.46 -0.50
N PHE A 64 4.40 6.73 -1.60
CA PHE A 64 5.62 6.00 -1.95
C PHE A 64 6.03 6.39 -3.36
N VAL A 65 7.31 6.72 -3.54
CA VAL A 65 7.93 6.99 -4.84
C VAL A 65 9.08 6.02 -5.02
N TRP A 66 9.13 5.32 -6.16
CA TRP A 66 10.21 4.41 -6.50
C TRP A 66 10.58 4.57 -7.97
N GLU A 67 11.78 4.11 -8.32
CA GLU A 67 12.20 3.95 -9.71
C GLU A 67 11.99 2.49 -10.13
N GLU A 68 11.43 2.30 -11.33
CA GLU A 68 11.29 0.98 -11.92
C GLU A 68 12.66 0.35 -12.16
N ALA A 69 12.90 -0.83 -11.59
CA ALA A 69 14.17 -1.53 -11.70
C ALA A 69 13.96 -3.02 -11.99
N GLU A 70 14.10 -3.40 -13.26
CA GLU A 70 13.94 -4.78 -13.73
C GLU A 70 15.14 -5.69 -13.40
N HIS A 71 16.35 -5.13 -13.34
CA HIS A 71 17.61 -5.91 -13.29
C HIS A 71 18.44 -5.73 -12.01
N LYS A 72 17.96 -4.92 -11.05
CA LYS A 72 18.62 -4.76 -9.75
C LYS A 72 18.07 -5.79 -8.77
N GLN A 73 18.95 -6.57 -8.14
CA GLN A 73 18.55 -7.50 -7.07
C GLN A 73 17.84 -6.71 -5.96
N GLY A 74 16.55 -7.00 -5.73
CA GLY A 74 15.73 -6.30 -4.73
C GLY A 74 14.98 -5.04 -5.23
N GLY A 75 15.08 -4.72 -6.52
CA GLY A 75 14.35 -3.61 -7.16
C GLY A 75 12.82 -3.80 -7.21
N LEU A 76 12.11 -2.69 -7.34
CA LEU A 76 10.66 -2.65 -7.56
C LEU A 76 10.37 -2.41 -9.05
N GLU A 77 9.92 -3.45 -9.74
CA GLU A 77 9.31 -3.31 -11.07
C GLU A 77 7.87 -2.79 -10.96
N ARG A 78 7.14 -3.33 -9.97
CA ARG A 78 5.74 -3.00 -9.69
C ARG A 78 5.51 -2.88 -8.19
N TRP A 79 4.58 -2.02 -7.82
CA TRP A 79 4.11 -1.93 -6.44
C TRP A 79 3.49 -3.24 -5.98
N THR A 80 3.94 -3.75 -4.84
CA THR A 80 3.27 -4.84 -4.13
C THR A 80 3.24 -4.50 -2.65
N ASP A 81 2.05 -4.43 -2.06
CA ASP A 81 1.82 -4.20 -0.64
C ASP A 81 1.16 -5.39 0.08
N GLY A 82 0.76 -6.43 -0.66
CA GLY A 82 0.09 -7.60 -0.09
C GLY A 82 -1.42 -7.42 0.09
N ARG A 83 -2.00 -6.29 -0.36
CA ARG A 83 -3.44 -6.06 -0.33
C ARG A 83 -4.12 -6.59 -1.58
N ARG A 84 -5.42 -6.87 -1.45
CA ARG A 84 -6.26 -7.23 -2.59
C ARG A 84 -6.93 -6.00 -3.14
N TRP A 85 -6.60 -5.68 -4.38
CA TRP A 85 -7.10 -4.50 -5.07
C TRP A 85 -8.20 -4.85 -6.08
N SER A 86 -9.12 -3.91 -6.31
CA SER A 86 -10.06 -3.96 -7.42
C SER A 86 -9.35 -3.80 -8.78
N GLN A 87 -10.10 -3.93 -9.87
CA GLN A 87 -9.55 -3.59 -11.19
C GLN A 87 -9.35 -2.07 -11.27
N SER A 88 -8.31 -1.64 -11.98
CA SER A 88 -8.03 -0.22 -12.16
C SER A 88 -9.23 0.55 -12.72
N ARG A 89 -9.36 1.79 -12.24
CA ARG A 89 -10.30 2.79 -12.74
C ARG A 89 -9.52 4.06 -13.04
N MET A 90 -9.66 4.55 -14.27
CA MET A 90 -9.01 5.79 -14.69
C MET A 90 -9.82 6.99 -14.19
N ARG A 91 -9.15 7.99 -13.64
CA ARG A 91 -9.74 9.30 -13.34
C ARG A 91 -8.66 10.38 -13.50
N GLY A 92 -8.78 11.16 -14.57
CA GLY A 92 -7.69 12.05 -14.99
C GLY A 92 -6.43 11.24 -15.28
N ASP A 93 -5.30 11.71 -14.76
CA ASP A 93 -3.98 11.09 -14.97
C ASP A 93 -3.68 9.94 -13.99
N TYR A 94 -4.67 9.48 -13.23
CA TYR A 94 -4.50 8.50 -12.16
C TYR A 94 -5.26 7.21 -12.40
N LEU A 95 -4.66 6.12 -11.91
CA LEU A 95 -5.32 4.84 -11.73
C LEU A 95 -5.72 4.68 -10.25
N PHE A 96 -7.01 4.49 -10.04
CA PHE A 96 -7.60 4.22 -8.73
C PHE A 96 -7.88 2.74 -8.56
N TYR A 97 -7.68 2.27 -7.33
CA TYR A 97 -7.93 0.92 -6.88
C TYR A 97 -8.67 0.99 -5.54
N GLU A 98 -9.64 0.11 -5.35
CA GLU A 98 -10.37 -0.02 -4.08
C GLU A 98 -9.92 -1.31 -3.40
N GLU A 99 -9.63 -1.24 -2.10
CA GLU A 99 -9.24 -2.41 -1.33
C GLU A 99 -10.44 -3.34 -1.12
N LYS A 100 -10.24 -4.62 -1.43
CA LYS A 100 -11.21 -5.68 -1.20
C LYS A 100 -10.90 -6.34 0.14
N ILE A 101 -11.61 -5.91 1.17
CA ILE A 101 -11.56 -6.53 2.50
C ILE A 101 -12.19 -7.92 2.38
N GLU A 102 -11.46 -8.96 2.82
CA GLU A 102 -12.05 -10.29 2.95
C GLU A 102 -13.12 -10.24 4.04
N ILE A 103 -14.35 -10.45 3.61
CA ILE A 103 -15.50 -10.59 4.49
C ILE A 103 -15.38 -11.96 5.14
N THR A 104 -15.47 -12.06 6.47
CA THR A 104 -15.41 -13.38 7.12
C THR A 104 -16.57 -14.26 6.62
N PRO A 105 -16.46 -15.60 6.67
CA PRO A 105 -17.58 -16.47 6.34
C PRO A 105 -18.87 -16.08 7.07
N GLU A 106 -18.77 -15.71 8.34
CA GLU A 106 -19.89 -15.28 9.17
C GLU A 106 -20.51 -13.96 8.68
N GLU A 107 -19.69 -12.99 8.31
CA GLU A 107 -20.17 -11.71 7.76
C GLU A 107 -20.80 -11.89 6.36
N LYS A 108 -20.27 -12.84 5.57
CA LYS A 108 -20.81 -13.20 4.27
C LYS A 108 -22.18 -13.84 4.43
N ASP A 109 -22.33 -14.76 5.39
CA ASP A 109 -23.61 -15.40 5.73
C ASP A 109 -24.60 -14.38 6.27
N ALA A 110 -24.17 -13.46 7.14
CA ALA A 110 -25.02 -12.37 7.64
C ALA A 110 -25.50 -11.45 6.50
N LYS A 111 -24.65 -11.14 5.52
CA LYS A 111 -25.02 -10.34 4.34
C LYS A 111 -25.99 -11.10 3.43
N ALA A 112 -25.81 -12.40 3.26
CA ALA A 112 -26.73 -13.27 2.52
C ALA A 112 -28.11 -13.34 3.19
N ALA A 113 -28.14 -13.52 4.52
CA ALA A 113 -29.37 -13.53 5.31
C ALA A 113 -30.13 -12.19 5.22
N ARG A 114 -29.42 -11.05 5.35
CA ARG A 114 -30.02 -9.72 5.16
C ARG A 114 -30.62 -9.55 3.78
N ARG A 115 -29.92 -9.99 2.73
CA ARG A 115 -30.41 -9.94 1.35
C ARG A 115 -31.65 -10.83 1.15
N TYR A 116 -31.67 -12.02 1.75
CA TYR A 116 -32.82 -12.92 1.71
C TYR A 116 -34.03 -12.29 2.39
N ILE A 117 -33.87 -11.76 3.61
CA ILE A 117 -34.94 -11.09 4.36
C ILE A 117 -35.47 -9.89 3.60
N LEU A 118 -34.59 -9.05 3.03
CA LEU A 118 -34.99 -7.89 2.24
C LEU A 118 -35.83 -8.30 1.01
N HIS A 119 -35.40 -9.33 0.28
CA HIS A 119 -36.13 -9.82 -0.89
C HIS A 119 -37.46 -10.48 -0.50
N HIS A 120 -37.51 -11.18 0.63
CA HIS A 120 -38.70 -11.88 1.08
C HIS A 120 -39.76 -10.93 1.65
N ILE A 121 -39.34 -9.87 2.36
CA ILE A 121 -40.25 -8.86 2.92
C ILE A 121 -40.76 -7.92 1.82
N LEU A 122 -39.89 -7.45 0.93
CA LEU A 122 -40.29 -6.55 -0.17
C LEU A 122 -41.02 -7.26 -1.31
N GLY A 123 -40.87 -8.58 -1.45
CA GLY A 123 -41.55 -9.38 -2.46
C GLY A 123 -42.98 -9.80 -2.10
N GLN A 124 -43.43 -9.58 -0.86
CA GLN A 124 -44.78 -9.93 -0.39
C GLN A 124 -45.76 -8.74 -0.40
N THR A 125 -45.38 -7.58 -0.95
CA THR A 125 -46.20 -6.35 -0.96
C THR A 125 -46.70 -5.94 -2.37
N LEU A 126 -46.80 -6.88 -3.31
CA LEU A 126 -47.45 -6.67 -4.62
C LEU A 126 -48.50 -7.74 -4.91
#